data_AF-A0A3P7EAG6-F1
#
_entry.id   AF-A0A3P7EAG6-F1
#
_cell.length_a   1.000
_cell.length_b   1.000
_cell.length_c   1.000
_cell.angle_alpha   90.00
_cell.angle_beta   90.00
_cell.angle_gamma   90.00
#
_symmetry.space_group_name_H-M   'P 1'
#
loop_
_entity.id
_entity.type
_entity.pdbx_description
1 polymer ?
#
loop_
_entity_poly.entity_id
_entity_poly.type
_entity_poly.pdbx_seq_one_letter_code
_entity_poly.pdbx_strand_id
1 'polypeptide(L)'
;MFGILKKVRDVATMQNCEAVVNTCGRAVAAVLSSKPEKVEAIDASKLRTFEKCDDSYTFALYVDKPKGGTCYVVYLPRSLKIWRTRERDQAELLRDQLNSQKLLVNILEKIGSKFFEAEMEQLRDSVIRNPSFNDIHHAAACNFSRVIAGLCKNRPRFIKCLLAMVTIEMYIVNDASVDGYYPLHIAVENDAKKAVEVLLSLGAHTAKQDCHSRNAVHYGAGNNPEILKVC
;
A
#
# COMPACT_ATOMS: atom_id res chain seq x y z
N MET A 1 19.71 -36.93 -21.02
CA MET A 1 19.74 -36.17 -19.75
C MET A 1 20.95 -35.23 -19.65
N PHE A 2 22.19 -35.70 -19.89
CA PHE A 2 23.41 -34.87 -19.81
C PHE A 2 23.40 -33.57 -20.63
N GLY A 3 22.81 -33.56 -21.84
CA GLY A 3 22.73 -32.36 -22.66
C GLY A 3 21.88 -31.22 -22.07
N ILE A 4 20.86 -31.57 -21.27
CA ILE A 4 20.00 -30.58 -20.60
C ILE A 4 20.77 -29.92 -19.46
N LEU A 5 21.46 -30.72 -18.63
CA LEU A 5 22.29 -30.22 -17.53
C LEU A 5 23.41 -29.29 -18.02
N LYS A 6 24.02 -29.58 -19.18
CA LYS A 6 25.04 -28.70 -19.76
C LYS A 6 24.46 -27.36 -20.17
N LYS A 7 23.30 -27.35 -20.86
CA LYS A 7 22.59 -26.10 -21.19
C LYS A 7 22.20 -25.29 -19.95
N VAL A 8 21.70 -25.95 -18.89
CA VAL A 8 21.37 -25.28 -17.63
C VAL A 8 22.62 -24.68 -16.99
N ARG A 9 23.74 -25.42 -16.95
CA ARG A 9 25.03 -24.93 -16.44
C ARG A 9 25.54 -23.72 -17.23
N ASP A 10 25.44 -23.75 -18.55
CA ASP A 10 25.90 -22.66 -19.43
C ASP A 10 25.06 -21.38 -19.24
N VAL A 11 23.75 -21.53 -19.01
CA VAL A 11 22.85 -20.41 -18.67
C VAL A 11 23.11 -19.90 -17.24
N ALA A 12 23.31 -20.79 -16.27
CA ALA A 12 23.54 -20.48 -14.86
C ALA A 12 25.01 -20.21 -14.50
N THR A 13 25.84 -19.83 -15.49
CA THR A 13 27.22 -19.41 -15.22
C THR A 13 27.21 -18.18 -14.30
N MET A 14 28.22 -18.06 -13.42
CA MET A 14 28.34 -16.90 -12.52
C MET A 14 28.30 -15.57 -13.28
N GLN A 15 28.90 -15.49 -14.47
CA GLN A 15 28.87 -14.29 -15.30
C GLN A 15 27.45 -13.90 -15.73
N ASN A 16 26.61 -14.85 -16.12
CA ASN A 16 25.22 -14.55 -16.48
C ASN A 16 24.43 -14.08 -15.27
N CYS A 17 24.59 -14.74 -14.12
CA CYS A 17 23.94 -14.31 -12.88
C CYS A 17 24.38 -12.91 -12.45
N GLU A 18 25.68 -12.62 -12.52
CA GLU A 18 26.25 -11.31 -12.20
C GLU A 18 25.77 -10.22 -13.17
N ALA A 19 25.68 -10.52 -14.48
CA ALA A 19 25.12 -9.61 -15.47
C ALA A 19 23.65 -9.28 -15.20
N VAL A 20 22.84 -10.28 -14.83
CA VAL A 20 21.43 -10.08 -14.44
C VAL A 20 21.35 -9.24 -13.17
N VAL A 21 22.12 -9.57 -12.12
CA VAL A 21 22.15 -8.81 -10.87
C VAL A 21 22.61 -7.37 -11.10
N ASN A 22 23.63 -7.14 -11.91
CA ASN A 22 24.10 -5.79 -12.24
C ASN A 22 23.07 -5.00 -13.05
N THR A 23 22.38 -5.64 -13.99
CA THR A 23 21.33 -5.00 -14.79
C THR A 23 20.12 -4.65 -13.93
N CYS A 24 19.66 -5.58 -13.08
CA CYS A 24 18.63 -5.33 -12.08
C CYS A 24 19.08 -4.23 -11.10
N GLY A 25 20.33 -4.26 -10.64
CA GLY A 25 20.91 -3.26 -9.75
C GLY A 25 20.90 -1.87 -10.38
N ARG A 26 21.25 -1.75 -11.67
CA ARG A 26 21.17 -0.49 -12.42
C ARG A 26 19.72 -0.03 -12.63
N ALA A 27 18.79 -0.93 -12.96
CA ALA A 27 17.38 -0.60 -13.13
C ALA A 27 16.76 -0.12 -11.81
N VAL A 28 17.01 -0.84 -10.72
CA VAL A 28 16.60 -0.47 -9.36
C VAL A 28 17.25 0.85 -8.95
N ALA A 29 18.55 1.03 -9.18
CA ALA A 29 19.23 2.29 -8.89
C ALA A 29 18.68 3.46 -9.71
N ALA A 30 18.33 3.26 -10.99
CA ALA A 30 17.72 4.29 -11.83
C ALA A 30 16.35 4.69 -11.29
N VAL A 31 15.50 3.72 -10.92
CA VAL A 31 14.20 3.95 -10.29
C VAL A 31 14.36 4.68 -8.94
N LEU A 32 15.28 4.22 -8.08
CA LEU A 32 15.57 4.83 -6.78
C LEU A 32 16.22 6.22 -6.88
N SER A 33 16.97 6.50 -7.96
CA SER A 33 17.64 7.79 -8.18
C SER A 33 16.67 8.88 -8.65
N SER A 34 15.53 8.50 -9.22
CA SER A 34 14.48 9.47 -9.50
C SER A 34 13.92 9.96 -8.18
N LYS A 35 13.98 11.28 -7.93
CA LYS A 35 13.37 11.85 -6.72
C LYS A 35 11.92 11.37 -6.65
N PRO A 36 11.47 10.79 -5.52
CA PRO A 36 10.09 10.35 -5.39
C PRO A 36 9.18 11.51 -5.73
N GLU A 37 8.19 11.25 -6.58
CA GLU A 37 7.31 12.32 -7.03
C GLU A 37 6.52 12.84 -5.83
N LYS A 38 6.59 14.15 -5.60
CA LYS A 38 5.88 14.77 -4.48
C LYS A 38 4.39 14.88 -4.78
N VAL A 39 3.55 14.52 -3.81
CA VAL A 39 2.13 14.89 -3.81
C VAL A 39 2.00 16.38 -3.51
N GLU A 40 1.32 17.12 -4.38
CA GLU A 40 1.23 18.58 -4.29
C GLU A 40 -0.08 19.09 -4.90
N ALA A 41 -0.50 20.29 -4.51
CA ALA A 41 -1.63 20.97 -5.11
C ALA A 41 -1.44 21.19 -6.62
N ILE A 42 -2.49 20.93 -7.40
CA ILE A 42 -2.59 21.30 -8.81
C ILE A 42 -3.50 22.52 -8.94
N ASP A 43 -2.99 23.57 -9.58
CA ASP A 43 -3.75 24.78 -9.83
C ASP A 43 -4.99 24.50 -10.70
N ALA A 44 -6.12 25.10 -10.35
CA ALA A 44 -7.39 24.87 -11.05
C ALA A 44 -7.39 25.37 -12.50
N SER A 45 -6.64 26.42 -12.83
CA SER A 45 -6.46 26.86 -14.23
C SER A 45 -5.66 25.83 -15.02
N LYS A 46 -4.61 25.26 -14.42
CA LYS A 46 -3.84 24.17 -15.03
C LYS A 46 -4.69 22.92 -15.22
N LEU A 47 -5.43 22.49 -14.20
CA LEU A 47 -6.30 21.31 -14.28
C LEU A 47 -7.38 21.44 -15.37
N ARG A 48 -7.91 22.66 -15.58
CA ARG A 48 -8.85 22.95 -16.68
C ARG A 48 -8.27 22.78 -18.09
N THR A 49 -6.95 22.82 -18.24
CA THR A 49 -6.30 22.54 -19.53
C THR A 49 -6.19 21.04 -19.82
N PHE A 50 -6.43 20.19 -18.82
CA PHE A 50 -6.34 18.74 -18.96
C PHE A 50 -7.69 18.15 -19.38
N GLU A 51 -7.66 17.01 -20.07
CA GLU A 51 -8.85 16.20 -20.29
C GLU A 51 -9.10 15.31 -19.08
N LYS A 52 -10.31 15.32 -18.54
CA LYS A 52 -10.71 14.32 -17.54
C LYS A 52 -11.14 13.04 -18.27
N CYS A 53 -10.59 11.90 -17.88
CA CYS A 53 -10.82 10.62 -18.55
C CYS A 53 -11.90 9.74 -17.90
N ASP A 54 -12.48 10.17 -16.77
CA ASP A 54 -13.50 9.42 -16.03
C ASP A 54 -14.49 10.33 -15.27
N ASP A 55 -15.55 9.71 -14.74
CA ASP A 55 -16.59 10.40 -13.95
C ASP A 55 -16.32 10.37 -12.43
N SER A 56 -15.12 9.96 -12.00
CA SER A 56 -14.79 9.89 -10.58
C SER A 56 -14.77 11.27 -9.93
N TYR A 57 -15.31 11.37 -8.72
CA TYR A 57 -15.34 12.59 -7.91
C TYR A 57 -14.32 12.57 -6.76
N THR A 58 -13.58 11.46 -6.60
CA THR A 58 -12.52 11.28 -5.58
C THR A 58 -11.15 11.29 -6.25
N PHE A 59 -10.63 10.12 -6.63
CA PHE A 59 -9.43 10.01 -7.46
C PHE A 59 -9.85 9.89 -8.91
N ALA A 60 -9.50 10.88 -9.71
CA ALA A 60 -9.85 10.96 -11.13
C ALA A 60 -8.59 10.96 -11.99
N LEU A 61 -8.71 10.38 -13.17
CA LEU A 61 -7.66 10.37 -14.17
C LEU A 61 -7.80 11.58 -15.10
N TYR A 62 -6.68 12.28 -15.32
CA TYR A 62 -6.56 13.37 -16.28
C TYR A 62 -5.42 13.11 -17.27
N VAL A 63 -5.52 13.65 -18.48
CA VAL A 63 -4.45 13.62 -19.49
C VAL A 63 -4.15 15.05 -19.95
N ASP A 64 -2.86 15.37 -20.10
CA ASP A 64 -2.44 16.68 -20.61
C ASP A 64 -2.77 16.88 -22.10
N LYS A 65 -3.35 18.03 -22.45
CA LYS A 65 -3.50 18.46 -23.85
C LYS A 65 -2.42 19.48 -24.24
N PRO A 66 -2.00 19.55 -25.52
CA PRO A 66 -2.33 18.63 -26.62
C PRO A 66 -1.40 17.40 -26.68
N LYS A 67 -0.41 17.30 -25.77
CA LYS A 67 0.59 16.22 -25.81
C LYS A 67 -0.03 14.82 -25.72
N GLY A 68 -1.22 14.70 -25.11
CA GLY A 68 -2.05 13.50 -25.07
C GLY A 68 -1.37 12.31 -24.41
N GLY A 69 -0.27 12.54 -23.69
CA GLY A 69 0.73 11.52 -23.41
C GLY A 69 1.08 11.38 -21.93
N THR A 70 0.77 12.37 -21.09
CA THR A 70 1.00 12.27 -19.65
C THR A 70 -0.32 12.17 -18.92
N CYS A 71 -0.51 11.05 -18.23
CA CYS A 71 -1.61 10.81 -17.33
C CYS A 71 -1.30 11.35 -15.93
N TYR A 72 -2.33 11.86 -15.25
CA TYR A 72 -2.28 12.40 -13.90
C TYR A 72 -3.40 11.78 -13.07
N VAL A 73 -3.05 11.20 -11.93
CA VAL A 73 -4.02 10.79 -10.92
C VAL A 73 -4.20 11.95 -9.96
N VAL A 74 -5.43 12.48 -9.90
CA VAL A 74 -5.75 13.69 -9.13
C VAL A 74 -6.78 13.35 -8.06
N TYR A 75 -6.49 13.72 -6.82
CA TYR A 75 -7.47 13.71 -5.74
C TYR A 75 -8.24 15.03 -5.74
N LEU A 76 -9.47 14.98 -6.24
CA LEU A 76 -10.30 16.15 -6.52
C LEU A 76 -10.73 16.94 -5.27
N PRO A 77 -11.11 16.32 -4.14
CA PRO A 77 -11.59 17.08 -2.96
C PRO A 77 -10.60 18.13 -2.45
N ARG A 78 -9.30 17.94 -2.67
CA ARG A 78 -8.24 18.91 -2.34
C ARG A 78 -7.45 19.41 -3.55
N SER A 79 -7.87 19.06 -4.77
CA SER A 79 -7.13 19.34 -6.01
C SER A 79 -5.64 18.99 -5.89
N LEU A 80 -5.33 17.76 -5.47
CA LEU A 80 -3.95 17.29 -5.31
C LEU A 80 -3.54 16.40 -6.48
N LYS A 81 -2.39 16.68 -7.09
CA LYS A 81 -1.72 15.74 -8.00
C LYS A 81 -1.08 14.65 -7.16
N ILE A 82 -1.64 13.45 -7.21
CA ILE A 82 -1.15 12.29 -6.48
C ILE A 82 0.02 11.65 -7.23
N TRP A 83 -0.10 11.50 -8.54
CA TRP A 83 0.91 10.85 -9.37
C TRP A 83 0.82 11.30 -10.83
N ARG A 84 1.92 11.22 -11.57
CA ARG A 84 1.95 11.37 -13.02
C ARG A 84 2.74 10.23 -13.67
N THR A 85 2.32 9.80 -14.84
CA THR A 85 3.04 8.80 -15.64
C THR A 85 2.70 8.93 -17.12
N ARG A 86 3.55 8.39 -18.00
CA ARG A 86 3.21 8.22 -19.42
C ARG A 86 2.49 6.91 -19.70
N GLU A 87 2.47 6.01 -18.72
CA GLU A 87 1.85 4.69 -18.83
C GLU A 87 0.40 4.77 -18.33
N ARG A 88 -0.53 4.82 -19.28
CA ARG A 88 -1.96 4.96 -18.98
C ARG A 88 -2.48 3.83 -18.08
N ASP A 89 -2.11 2.58 -18.39
CA ASP A 89 -2.55 1.40 -17.64
C ASP A 89 -2.12 1.47 -16.17
N GLN A 90 -0.90 1.95 -15.88
CA GLN A 90 -0.44 2.15 -14.51
C GLN A 90 -1.23 3.25 -13.80
N ALA A 91 -1.54 4.35 -14.49
CA ALA A 91 -2.32 5.45 -13.92
C ALA A 91 -3.75 5.00 -13.60
N GLU A 92 -4.38 4.23 -14.49
CA GLU A 92 -5.70 3.64 -14.31
C GLU A 92 -5.72 2.67 -13.12
N LEU A 93 -4.74 1.76 -13.05
CA LEU A 93 -4.60 0.81 -11.94
C LEU A 93 -4.46 1.53 -10.59
N LEU A 94 -3.55 2.50 -10.48
CA LEU A 94 -3.37 3.27 -9.24
C LEU A 94 -4.66 4.02 -8.85
N ARG A 95 -5.32 4.65 -9.83
CA ARG A 95 -6.57 5.38 -9.63
C ARG A 95 -7.66 4.44 -9.09
N ASP A 96 -7.78 3.23 -9.61
CA ASP A 96 -8.76 2.23 -9.17
C ASP A 96 -8.44 1.69 -7.77
N GLN A 97 -7.16 1.46 -7.48
CA GLN A 97 -6.72 1.01 -6.16
C GLN A 97 -6.94 2.10 -5.09
N LEU A 98 -6.60 3.35 -5.37
CA LEU A 98 -6.86 4.47 -4.46
C LEU A 98 -8.36 4.68 -4.24
N ASN A 99 -9.19 4.55 -5.28
CA ASN A 99 -10.65 4.57 -5.14
C ASN A 99 -11.21 3.36 -4.38
N SER A 100 -10.45 2.28 -4.22
CA SER A 100 -10.82 1.17 -3.34
C SER A 100 -10.51 1.47 -1.87
N GLN A 101 -9.67 2.45 -1.57
CA GLN A 101 -9.32 2.88 -0.20
C GLN A 101 -10.18 4.07 0.30
N LYS A 102 -11.45 4.13 -0.13
CA LYS A 102 -12.36 5.25 0.19
C LYS A 102 -12.54 5.45 1.69
N LEU A 103 -12.64 4.36 2.46
CA LEU A 103 -12.90 4.47 3.88
C LEU A 103 -11.68 5.03 4.62
N LEU A 104 -10.47 4.53 4.31
CA LEU A 104 -9.22 5.07 4.83
C LEU A 104 -9.10 6.57 4.53
N VAL A 105 -9.25 6.96 3.26
CA VAL A 105 -9.09 8.37 2.84
C VAL A 105 -10.15 9.26 3.48
N ASN A 106 -11.40 8.81 3.60
CA ASN A 106 -12.45 9.57 4.27
C ASN A 106 -12.18 9.78 5.77
N ILE A 107 -11.57 8.79 6.44
CA ILE A 107 -11.17 8.95 7.84
C ILE A 107 -9.98 9.91 7.95
N LEU A 108 -9.01 9.80 7.04
CA LEU A 108 -7.86 10.71 6.96
C LEU A 108 -8.31 12.16 6.75
N GLU A 109 -9.27 12.39 5.86
CA GLU A 109 -9.90 13.70 5.65
C GLU A 109 -10.54 14.26 6.93
N LYS A 110 -11.36 13.44 7.61
CA LYS A 110 -12.04 13.81 8.86
C LYS A 110 -11.06 14.11 10.00
N ILE A 111 -9.89 13.49 10.00
CA ILE A 111 -8.84 13.77 10.97
C ILE A 111 -8.31 15.21 10.80
N GLY A 112 -8.36 15.77 9.58
CA GLY A 112 -7.96 17.15 9.31
C GLY A 112 -6.47 17.39 9.52
N SER A 113 -5.63 16.41 9.16
CA SER A 113 -4.18 16.52 9.35
C SER A 113 -3.59 17.64 8.50
N LYS A 114 -2.70 18.45 9.10
CA LYS A 114 -1.93 19.46 8.36
C LYS A 114 -0.88 18.85 7.42
N PHE A 115 -0.62 17.55 7.55
CA PHE A 115 0.34 16.80 6.73
C PHE A 115 -0.34 15.95 5.66
N PHE A 116 -1.61 16.25 5.32
CA PHE A 116 -2.43 15.44 4.43
C PHE A 116 -1.74 15.09 3.10
N GLU A 117 -0.99 16.03 2.49
CA GLU A 117 -0.23 15.75 1.26
C GLU A 117 0.82 14.64 1.46
N ALA A 118 1.59 14.71 2.55
CA ALA A 118 2.60 13.71 2.88
C ALA A 118 1.97 12.37 3.30
N GLU A 119 0.81 12.39 3.95
CA GLU A 119 0.06 11.18 4.26
C GLU A 119 -0.52 10.54 2.99
N MET A 120 -1.03 11.33 2.05
CA MET A 120 -1.45 10.86 0.74
C MET A 120 -0.30 10.29 -0.08
N GLU A 121 0.90 10.87 0.04
CA GLU A 121 2.14 10.36 -0.56
C GLU A 121 2.50 8.98 -0.02
N GLN A 122 2.49 8.82 1.31
CA GLN A 122 2.72 7.53 1.96
C GLN A 122 1.68 6.49 1.53
N LEU A 123 0.40 6.88 1.46
CA LEU A 123 -0.67 5.99 1.01
C LEU A 123 -0.46 5.55 -0.44
N ARG A 124 -0.19 6.49 -1.35
CA ARG A 124 0.11 6.19 -2.75
C ARG A 124 1.24 5.17 -2.86
N ASP A 125 2.34 5.42 -2.15
CA ASP A 125 3.52 4.57 -2.20
C ASP A 125 3.23 3.18 -1.62
N SER A 126 2.41 3.09 -0.58
CA SER A 126 1.94 1.83 0.00
C SER A 126 1.05 1.04 -0.98
N VAL A 127 0.13 1.72 -1.68
CA VAL A 127 -0.76 1.12 -2.69
C VAL A 127 0.03 0.57 -3.87
N ILE A 128 0.99 1.33 -4.39
CA ILE A 128 1.85 0.89 -5.49
C ILE A 128 2.63 -0.37 -5.10
N ARG A 129 3.18 -0.42 -3.89
CA ARG A 129 3.97 -1.58 -3.41
C ARG A 129 3.11 -2.80 -3.07
N ASN A 130 1.90 -2.59 -2.56
CA ASN A 130 1.08 -3.66 -1.98
C ASN A 130 -0.33 -3.65 -2.58
N PRO A 131 -0.50 -4.09 -3.83
CA PRO A 131 -1.78 -4.04 -4.54
C PRO A 131 -2.87 -4.93 -3.91
N SER A 132 -2.49 -5.92 -3.09
CA SER A 132 -3.41 -6.86 -2.41
C SER A 132 -3.95 -6.33 -1.08
N PHE A 133 -3.45 -5.18 -0.60
CA PHE A 133 -3.83 -4.62 0.69
C PHE A 133 -5.19 -3.91 0.62
N ASN A 134 -5.85 -3.87 1.78
CA ASN A 134 -7.10 -3.12 1.99
C ASN A 134 -6.84 -1.96 2.98
N ASP A 135 -7.91 -1.24 3.37
CA ASP A 135 -7.82 -0.04 4.21
C ASP A 135 -6.98 -0.25 5.48
N ILE A 136 -7.16 -1.35 6.22
CA ILE A 136 -6.44 -1.54 7.49
C ILE A 136 -4.98 -1.91 7.28
N HIS A 137 -4.66 -2.65 6.22
CA HIS A 137 -3.29 -3.03 5.88
C HIS A 137 -2.47 -1.80 5.44
N HIS A 138 -3.04 -0.93 4.59
CA HIS A 138 -2.38 0.32 4.22
C HIS A 138 -2.25 1.28 5.41
N ALA A 139 -3.27 1.39 6.26
CA ALA A 139 -3.19 2.23 7.46
C ALA A 139 -2.11 1.73 8.44
N ALA A 140 -1.92 0.41 8.55
CA ALA A 140 -0.83 -0.20 9.31
C ALA A 140 0.54 0.12 8.70
N ALA A 141 0.72 -0.12 7.39
CA ALA A 141 1.97 0.16 6.68
C ALA A 141 2.39 1.64 6.77
N CYS A 142 1.42 2.57 6.73
CA CYS A 142 1.69 4.01 6.77
C CYS A 142 1.75 4.59 8.20
N ASN A 143 1.69 3.76 9.24
CA ASN A 143 1.68 4.22 10.64
C ASN A 143 0.50 5.18 10.99
N PHE A 144 -0.64 5.04 10.31
CA PHE A 144 -1.81 5.91 10.48
C PHE A 144 -2.67 5.46 11.66
N SER A 145 -2.14 5.55 12.88
CA SER A 145 -2.79 5.02 14.09
C SER A 145 -4.20 5.58 14.33
N ARG A 146 -4.44 6.87 14.05
CA ARG A 146 -5.77 7.49 14.15
C ARG A 146 -6.75 6.94 13.11
N VAL A 147 -6.27 6.57 11.92
CA VAL A 147 -7.09 5.94 10.88
C VAL A 147 -7.42 4.51 11.28
N ILE A 148 -6.46 3.74 11.79
CA ILE A 148 -6.69 2.39 12.32
C ILE A 148 -7.78 2.42 13.41
N ALA A 149 -7.65 3.32 14.39
CA ALA A 149 -8.69 3.51 15.40
C ALA A 149 -10.04 3.88 14.78
N GLY A 150 -10.06 4.75 13.76
CA GLY A 150 -11.27 5.11 13.02
C GLY A 150 -11.93 3.94 12.30
N LEU A 151 -11.15 3.06 11.67
CA LEU A 151 -11.62 1.86 10.97
C LEU A 151 -12.25 0.86 11.94
N CYS A 152 -11.66 0.69 13.13
CA CYS A 152 -12.14 -0.25 14.14
C CYS A 152 -13.30 0.25 15.00
N LYS A 153 -13.58 1.56 15.05
CA LYS A 153 -14.55 2.18 15.97
C LYS A 153 -16.00 1.71 15.87
N ASN A 154 -16.45 1.09 14.76
CA ASN A 154 -17.89 0.85 14.53
C ASN A 154 -18.25 -0.40 13.71
N ARG A 155 -17.39 -1.42 13.61
CA ARG A 155 -17.65 -2.57 12.72
C ARG A 155 -17.12 -3.92 13.23
N PRO A 156 -17.76 -4.59 14.20
CA PRO A 156 -17.77 -6.04 14.12
C PRO A 156 -18.48 -6.43 12.80
N ARG A 157 -17.78 -7.12 11.90
CA ARG A 157 -18.45 -7.82 10.80
C ARG A 157 -19.03 -9.08 11.42
N PHE A 158 -20.34 -9.09 11.68
CA PHE A 158 -21.02 -10.33 12.06
C PHE A 158 -21.24 -11.16 10.80
N ILE A 159 -20.49 -12.25 10.66
CA ILE A 159 -20.83 -13.27 9.69
C ILE A 159 -21.64 -14.33 10.44
N LYS A 160 -22.91 -14.48 10.05
CA LYS A 160 -23.70 -15.63 10.49
C LYS A 160 -23.13 -16.86 9.78
N CYS A 161 -22.37 -17.67 10.51
CA CYS A 161 -21.90 -18.93 10.00
C CYS A 161 -23.07 -19.92 10.03
N LEU A 162 -23.70 -20.15 8.87
CA LEU A 162 -24.87 -21.03 8.76
C LEU A 162 -24.55 -22.45 9.25
N LEU A 163 -23.34 -22.93 8.99
CA LEU A 163 -22.88 -24.27 9.39
C LEU A 163 -22.74 -24.41 10.91
N ALA A 164 -22.28 -23.37 11.59
CA ALA A 164 -22.04 -23.43 13.04
C ALA A 164 -23.26 -23.02 13.88
N MET A 165 -24.31 -22.46 13.27
CA MET A 165 -25.37 -21.73 13.99
C MET A 165 -24.80 -20.66 14.96
N VAL A 166 -23.60 -20.15 14.67
CA VAL A 166 -22.86 -19.16 15.47
C VAL A 166 -22.61 -17.93 14.62
N THR A 167 -22.76 -16.75 15.22
CA THR A 167 -22.26 -15.50 14.66
C THR A 167 -20.78 -15.36 14.98
N ILE A 168 -19.94 -15.37 13.95
CA ILE A 168 -18.51 -15.09 14.11
C ILE A 168 -18.34 -13.58 14.07
N GLU A 169 -17.79 -13.03 15.16
CA GLU A 169 -17.34 -11.64 15.20
C GLU A 169 -15.99 -11.55 14.47
N MET A 170 -16.03 -11.04 13.25
CA MET A 170 -14.81 -10.69 12.53
C MET A 170 -14.40 -9.27 12.89
N TYR A 171 -13.34 -9.18 13.67
CA TYR A 171 -12.68 -7.93 14.00
C TYR A 171 -11.71 -7.56 12.87
N ILE A 172 -11.92 -6.39 12.25
CA ILE A 172 -11.08 -5.88 11.15
C ILE A 172 -9.59 -5.84 11.56
N VAL A 173 -9.30 -5.63 12.84
CA VAL A 173 -7.94 -5.62 13.42
C VAL A 173 -7.14 -6.90 13.17
N ASN A 174 -7.82 -8.02 12.86
CA ASN A 174 -7.24 -9.32 12.55
C ASN A 174 -7.65 -9.83 11.15
N ASP A 175 -8.07 -8.95 10.25
CA ASP A 175 -8.35 -9.30 8.85
C ASP A 175 -7.01 -9.61 8.16
N ALA A 176 -6.87 -10.75 7.48
CA ALA A 176 -5.65 -11.08 6.77
C ALA A 176 -5.71 -10.54 5.34
N SER A 177 -4.56 -10.14 4.78
CA SER A 177 -4.44 -9.83 3.36
C SER A 177 -4.57 -11.12 2.53
N VAL A 178 -4.65 -10.97 1.20
CA VAL A 178 -4.65 -12.12 0.27
C VAL A 178 -3.41 -13.00 0.46
N ASP A 179 -2.28 -12.40 0.81
CA ASP A 179 -1.00 -13.08 1.06
C ASP A 179 -0.89 -13.63 2.50
N GLY A 180 -1.94 -13.43 3.32
CA GLY A 180 -2.00 -13.91 4.70
C GLY A 180 -1.35 -12.99 5.74
N TYR A 181 -0.96 -11.77 5.37
CA TYR A 181 -0.38 -10.81 6.32
C TYR A 181 -1.46 -10.15 7.15
N TYR A 182 -1.24 -10.07 8.46
CA TYR A 182 -2.14 -9.36 9.38
C TYR A 182 -1.67 -7.91 9.56
N PRO A 183 -2.56 -6.97 9.93
CA PRO A 183 -2.20 -5.56 10.16
C PRO A 183 -1.02 -5.41 11.12
N LEU A 184 -0.95 -6.25 12.15
CA LEU A 184 0.16 -6.23 13.11
C LEU A 184 1.48 -6.69 12.49
N HIS A 185 1.48 -7.70 11.62
CA HIS A 185 2.69 -8.13 10.89
C HIS A 185 3.25 -6.98 10.07
N ILE A 186 2.38 -6.32 9.30
CA ILE A 186 2.73 -5.21 8.43
C ILE A 186 3.25 -4.01 9.24
N ALA A 187 2.56 -3.64 10.33
CA ALA A 187 2.99 -2.53 11.17
C ALA A 187 4.37 -2.79 11.80
N VAL A 188 4.63 -4.02 12.26
CA VAL A 188 5.94 -4.40 12.80
C VAL A 188 7.01 -4.39 11.71
N GLU A 189 6.74 -4.96 10.54
CA GLU A 189 7.68 -4.99 9.40
C GLU A 189 8.07 -3.58 8.94
N ASN A 190 7.16 -2.61 9.04
CA ASN A 190 7.39 -1.22 8.62
C ASN A 190 7.87 -0.29 9.76
N ASP A 191 8.27 -0.82 10.93
CA ASP A 191 8.65 -0.04 12.13
C ASP A 191 7.60 1.02 12.53
N ALA A 192 6.33 0.71 12.27
CA ALA A 192 5.20 1.62 12.45
C ALA A 192 4.72 1.62 13.91
N LYS A 193 5.55 2.15 14.81
CA LYS A 193 5.35 2.06 16.27
C LYS A 193 3.94 2.45 16.76
N LYS A 194 3.38 3.57 16.27
CA LYS A 194 2.04 4.02 16.69
C LYS A 194 0.93 3.11 16.17
N ALA A 195 1.11 2.54 14.98
CA ALA A 195 0.22 1.53 14.44
C ALA A 195 0.29 0.24 15.26
N VAL A 196 1.48 -0.23 15.64
CA VAL A 196 1.64 -1.40 16.51
C VAL A 196 0.92 -1.20 17.85
N GLU A 197 1.19 -0.09 18.53
CA GLU A 197 0.56 0.25 19.82
C GLU A 197 -0.97 0.26 19.72
N VAL A 198 -1.54 0.93 18.70
CA VAL A 198 -3.00 1.02 18.57
C VAL A 198 -3.60 -0.32 18.16
N LEU A 199 -2.95 -1.10 17.28
CA LEU A 199 -3.44 -2.41 16.86
C LEU A 199 -3.52 -3.38 18.05
N LEU A 200 -2.50 -3.41 18.90
CA LEU A 200 -2.49 -4.23 20.11
C LEU A 200 -3.57 -3.77 21.10
N SER A 201 -3.71 -2.46 21.30
CA SER A 201 -4.79 -1.91 22.15
C SER A 201 -6.20 -2.26 21.64
N LEU A 202 -6.33 -2.52 20.34
CA LEU A 202 -7.57 -2.91 19.67
C LEU A 202 -7.75 -4.43 19.57
N GLY A 203 -6.86 -5.23 20.15
CA GLY A 203 -6.97 -6.70 20.17
C GLY A 203 -6.38 -7.42 18.96
N ALA A 204 -5.35 -6.85 18.33
CA ALA A 204 -4.54 -7.58 17.35
C ALA A 204 -3.84 -8.78 18.03
N HIS A 205 -3.99 -9.97 17.45
CA HIS A 205 -3.39 -11.19 18.01
C HIS A 205 -1.93 -11.33 17.58
N THR A 206 -1.01 -11.25 18.55
CA THR A 206 0.43 -11.41 18.32
C THR A 206 0.81 -12.81 17.83
N ALA A 207 0.02 -13.83 18.19
CA ALA A 207 0.26 -15.23 17.86
C ALA A 207 -0.29 -15.64 16.47
N LYS A 208 -1.02 -14.78 15.75
CA LYS A 208 -1.51 -15.12 14.41
C LYS A 208 -0.34 -15.34 13.47
N GLN A 209 -0.44 -16.44 12.72
CA GLN A 209 0.58 -16.88 11.79
C GLN A 209 0.12 -16.63 10.35
N ASP A 210 1.03 -16.12 9.52
CA ASP A 210 0.82 -16.00 8.08
C ASP A 210 0.91 -17.38 7.37
N CYS A 211 0.86 -17.38 6.04
CA CYS A 211 1.00 -18.59 5.23
C CYS A 211 2.37 -19.30 5.36
N HIS A 212 3.36 -18.64 5.96
CA HIS A 212 4.70 -19.17 6.24
C HIS A 212 4.90 -19.53 7.72
N SER A 213 3.82 -19.60 8.51
CA SER A 213 3.86 -19.86 9.95
C SER A 213 4.59 -18.77 10.77
N ARG A 214 4.77 -17.57 10.21
CA ARG A 214 5.41 -16.42 10.87
C ARG A 214 4.37 -15.57 11.58
N ASN A 215 4.68 -15.18 12.81
CA ASN A 215 3.88 -14.26 13.63
C ASN A 215 4.51 -12.86 13.69
N ALA A 216 3.90 -11.91 14.40
CA ALA A 216 4.39 -10.53 14.48
C ALA A 216 5.84 -10.41 14.97
N VAL A 217 6.23 -11.24 15.94
CA VAL A 217 7.58 -11.26 16.50
C VAL A 217 8.62 -11.69 15.45
N HIS A 218 8.28 -12.60 14.53
CA HIS A 218 9.18 -13.00 13.45
C HIS A 218 9.51 -11.83 12.51
N TYR A 219 8.55 -10.95 12.24
CA TYR A 219 8.77 -9.76 11.42
C TYR A 219 9.60 -8.69 12.15
N GLY A 220 9.49 -8.60 13.47
CA GLY A 220 10.22 -7.60 14.24
C GLY A 220 11.68 -7.94 14.49
N ALA A 221 12.10 -9.20 14.32
CA ALA A 221 13.48 -9.64 14.57
C ALA A 221 14.52 -8.95 13.67
N GLY A 222 14.14 -8.47 12.49
CA GLY A 222 15.00 -7.70 11.58
C GLY A 222 14.93 -6.18 11.75
N ASN A 223 14.07 -5.69 12.66
CA ASN A 223 13.76 -4.27 12.81
C ASN A 223 14.32 -3.70 14.11
N ASN A 224 13.96 -2.44 14.41
CA ASN A 224 14.34 -1.77 15.64
C ASN A 224 13.92 -2.61 16.85
N PRO A 225 14.83 -3.00 17.77
CA PRO A 225 14.48 -3.84 18.91
C PRO A 225 13.39 -3.23 19.82
N GLU A 226 13.19 -1.92 19.79
CA GLU A 226 12.10 -1.25 20.50
C GLU A 226 10.71 -1.64 19.97
N ILE A 227 10.57 -2.05 18.70
CA ILE A 227 9.28 -2.48 18.13
C ILE A 227 8.83 -3.83 18.72
N LEU A 228 9.76 -4.67 19.14
CA LEU A 228 9.45 -5.95 19.77
C LEU A 228 9.04 -5.78 21.23
N LYS A 229 9.46 -4.71 21.90
CA LYS A 229 9.08 -4.43 23.29
C LYS A 229 7.61 -4.06 23.46
N VAL A 230 6.97 -3.61 22.38
CA VAL A 230 5.54 -3.29 22.39
C VAL A 230 4.66 -4.50 22.09
N CYS A 231 5.20 -5.57 21.48
CA CYS A 231 4.48 -6.80 21.14
C CYS A 231 4.40 -7.77 22.32
#